data_AF-A0A670I8G6-F1
#
_entry.id   AF-A0A670I8G6-F1
#
_cell.length_a   1.000
_cell.length_b   1.000
_cell.length_c   1.000
_cell.angle_alpha   90.00
_cell.angle_beta   90.00
_cell.angle_gamma   90.00
#
_symmetry.space_group_name_H-M   'P 1'
#
loop_
_entity.id
_entity.type
_entity.pdbx_description
1 polymer ?
#
loop_
_entity_poly.entity_id
_entity_poly.type
_entity_poly.pdbx_seq_one_letter_code
_entity_poly.pdbx_strand_id
1 'polypeptide(L)'
;PEQQQAFLVIKQRLMEAPALGLPNSEKPFQLYVHEQNGIAAAVLTQRLGSWNRPVAYLSKQLDSVAKGWPPCLRAIAATASLVKEADKFTFGQTMYTTGLLQP
;
A
#
# COMPACT_ATOMS: atom_id res chain seq x y z
N PRO A 1 -5.25 7.98 26.27
CA PRO A 1 -5.97 6.70 25.98
C PRO A 1 -5.72 6.23 24.54
N GLU A 2 -5.89 7.10 23.54
CA GLU A 2 -5.73 6.78 22.11
C GLU A 2 -4.32 6.29 21.75
N GLN A 3 -3.27 6.94 22.25
CA GLN A 3 -1.87 6.53 22.03
C GLN A 3 -1.59 5.11 22.55
N GLN A 4 -2.15 4.76 23.71
CA GLN A 4 -1.98 3.43 24.31
C GLN A 4 -2.73 2.37 23.49
N GLN A 5 -3.92 2.69 22.98
CA GLN A 5 -4.67 1.83 22.08
C GLN A 5 -3.89 1.60 20.77
N ALA A 6 -3.38 2.66 20.14
CA ALA A 6 -2.57 2.56 18.93
C ALA A 6 -1.32 1.68 19.14
N PHE A 7 -0.64 1.85 20.28
CA PHE A 7 0.52 1.03 20.64
C PHE A 7 0.16 -0.46 20.77
N LEU A 8 -0.95 -0.78 21.44
CA LEU A 8 -1.44 -2.15 21.59
C LEU A 8 -1.83 -2.76 20.24
N VAL A 9 -2.51 -1.98 19.38
CA VAL A 9 -2.88 -2.42 18.02
C VAL A 9 -1.62 -2.75 17.21
N ILE A 10 -0.59 -1.90 17.24
CA ILE A 10 0.66 -2.18 16.53
C ILE A 10 1.32 -3.46 17.06
N LYS A 11 1.39 -3.64 18.39
CA LYS A 11 1.94 -4.85 19.01
C LYS A 11 1.20 -6.10 18.51
N GLN A 12 -0.14 -6.06 18.48
CA GLN A 12 -0.95 -7.16 17.98
C GLN A 12 -0.69 -7.44 16.51
N ARG A 13 -0.68 -6.41 15.65
CA ARG A 13 -0.43 -6.57 14.22
C ARG A 13 0.96 -7.13 13.89
N LEU A 14 1.96 -6.80 14.71
CA LEU A 14 3.30 -7.39 14.57
C LEU A 14 3.33 -8.88 14.95
N MET A 15 2.53 -9.30 15.94
CA MET A 15 2.39 -10.71 16.31
C MET A 15 1.62 -11.52 15.25
N GLU A 16 0.69 -10.87 14.54
CA GLU A 16 -0.14 -11.46 13.47
C GLU A 16 0.43 -11.23 12.06
N ALA A 17 1.65 -10.71 11.95
CA ALA A 17 2.21 -10.29 10.67
C ALA A 17 2.32 -11.49 9.71
N PRO A 18 1.72 -11.41 8.50
CA PRO A 18 1.78 -12.52 7.54
C PRO A 18 3.17 -12.64 6.94
N ALA A 19 3.50 -13.84 6.47
CA ALA A 19 4.72 -14.06 5.71
C ALA A 19 4.70 -13.32 4.37
N LEU A 20 5.73 -12.53 4.10
CA LEU A 20 5.91 -11.84 2.83
C LEU A 20 6.68 -12.72 1.84
N GLY A 21 6.33 -12.62 0.57
CA GLY A 21 7.11 -13.18 -0.53
C GLY A 21 8.30 -12.30 -0.86
N LEU A 22 9.40 -12.93 -1.26
CA LEU A 22 10.52 -12.20 -1.87
C LEU A 22 10.07 -11.67 -3.24
N PRO A 23 10.49 -10.43 -3.62
CA PRO A 23 10.18 -9.88 -4.92
C PRO A 23 10.87 -10.72 -6.01
N ASN A 24 10.10 -11.12 -7.02
CA ASN A 24 10.61 -11.83 -8.20
C ASN A 24 10.53 -10.93 -9.43
N SER A 25 11.67 -10.56 -10.02
CA SER A 25 11.74 -9.67 -11.18
C SER A 25 11.20 -10.29 -12.49
N GLU A 26 10.99 -11.59 -12.55
CA GLU A 26 10.44 -12.27 -13.74
C GLU A 26 8.91 -12.22 -13.80
N LYS A 27 8.26 -11.70 -12.76
CA LYS A 27 6.80 -11.68 -12.64
C LYS A 27 6.27 -10.26 -12.52
N PRO A 28 5.11 -9.96 -13.14
CA PRO A 28 4.48 -8.66 -12.97
C PRO A 28 4.02 -8.47 -11.53
N PHE A 29 3.99 -7.20 -11.11
CA PHE A 29 3.50 -6.79 -9.81
C PHE A 29 2.08 -6.24 -9.89
N GLN A 30 1.31 -6.43 -8.82
CA GLN A 30 -0.01 -5.84 -8.65
C GLN A 30 -0.03 -5.01 -7.36
N LEU A 31 -0.32 -3.72 -7.50
CA LEU A 31 -0.42 -2.78 -6.39
C LEU A 31 -1.89 -2.43 -6.14
N TYR A 32 -2.38 -2.75 -4.95
CA TYR A 32 -3.70 -2.36 -4.48
C TYR A 32 -3.57 -1.14 -3.59
N VAL A 33 -4.21 -0.03 -3.96
CA VAL A 33 -4.10 1.25 -3.23
C VAL A 33 -5.44 1.61 -2.58
N HIS A 34 -5.35 2.11 -1.35
CA HIS A 34 -6.44 2.72 -0.62
C HIS A 34 -5.98 4.03 0.04
N GLU A 35 -6.88 4.99 0.14
CA GLU A 35 -6.64 6.26 0.82
C GLU A 35 -7.78 6.51 1.80
N GLN A 36 -7.44 6.87 3.02
CA GLN A 36 -8.40 7.27 4.04
C GLN A 36 -7.82 8.37 4.93
N ASN A 37 -8.57 9.46 5.11
CA ASN A 37 -8.24 10.55 6.03
C ASN A 37 -6.81 11.14 5.85
N GLY A 38 -6.32 11.20 4.62
CA GLY A 38 -4.99 11.70 4.31
C GLY A 38 -3.87 10.69 4.52
N ILE A 39 -4.20 9.41 4.70
CA ILE A 39 -3.25 8.31 4.82
C ILE A 39 -3.44 7.39 3.63
N ALA A 40 -2.38 7.25 2.85
CA ALA A 40 -2.30 6.29 1.75
C ALA A 40 -1.80 4.95 2.31
N ALA A 41 -2.46 3.86 1.94
CA ALA A 41 -2.04 2.49 2.24
C ALA A 41 -2.11 1.64 0.96
N ALA A 42 -1.17 0.72 0.79
CA ALA A 42 -1.17 -0.21 -0.31
C ALA A 42 -0.58 -1.57 0.05
N VAL A 43 -0.96 -2.56 -0.76
CA VAL A 43 -0.34 -3.89 -0.74
C VAL A 43 0.22 -4.16 -2.13
N LEU A 44 1.53 -4.39 -2.19
CA LEU A 44 2.22 -4.87 -3.37
C LEU A 44 2.19 -6.40 -3.35
N THR A 45 1.70 -7.01 -4.42
CA THR A 45 1.52 -8.46 -4.52
C THR A 45 2.09 -9.01 -5.82
N GLN A 46 2.38 -10.31 -5.82
CA GLN A 46 2.74 -11.07 -7.02
C GLN A 46 1.97 -12.39 -7.06
N ARG A 47 1.70 -12.88 -8.27
CA ARG A 47 0.98 -14.14 -8.46
C ARG A 47 1.86 -15.35 -8.14
N LEU A 48 1.39 -16.17 -7.21
CA LEU A 48 1.94 -17.48 -6.87
C LEU A 48 0.85 -18.53 -7.12
N GLY A 49 0.90 -19.17 -8.29
CA GLY A 49 -0.17 -20.06 -8.75
C GLY A 49 -1.47 -19.30 -8.99
N SER A 50 -2.52 -19.68 -8.26
CA SER A 50 -3.83 -19.00 -8.28
C SER A 50 -3.97 -17.88 -7.24
N TRP A 51 -2.97 -17.67 -6.38
CA TRP A 51 -3.03 -16.72 -5.26
C TRP A 51 -2.17 -15.47 -5.49
N ASN A 52 -2.62 -14.30 -5.02
CA ASN A 52 -1.81 -13.08 -4.97
C ASN A 52 -1.07 -13.02 -3.64
N ARG A 53 0.23 -13.38 -3.64
CA ARG A 53 1.06 -13.35 -2.45
C ARG A 53 1.57 -11.92 -2.20
N PRO A 54 1.40 -11.36 -0.98
CA PRO A 54 1.98 -10.08 -0.62
C PRO A 54 3.51 -10.11 -0.66
N VAL A 55 4.11 -9.06 -1.23
CA VAL A 55 5.55 -8.81 -1.24
C VAL A 55 5.89 -7.67 -0.28
N ALA A 56 5.06 -6.63 -0.24
CA ALA A 56 5.23 -5.51 0.69
C ALA A 56 3.88 -4.88 1.06
N TYR A 57 3.80 -4.38 2.29
CA TYR A 57 2.76 -3.46 2.74
C TYR A 57 3.38 -2.07 2.79
N LEU A 58 2.74 -1.10 2.14
CA LEU A 58 3.23 0.27 2.02
C LEU A 58 2.21 1.20 2.66
N SER A 59 2.67 2.19 3.40
CA SER A 59 1.81 3.26 3.89
C SER A 59 2.57 4.57 3.93
N LYS A 60 1.85 5.66 3.68
CA LYS A 60 2.42 7.01 3.67
C LYS A 60 1.36 8.03 4.00
N GLN A 61 1.70 8.96 4.87
CA GLN A 61 0.87 10.12 5.10
C GLN A 61 1.01 11.09 3.92
N LEU A 62 -0.11 11.57 3.39
CA LEU A 62 -0.11 12.59 2.35
C LEU A 62 0.38 13.93 2.91
N ASP A 63 0.99 14.73 2.04
CA ASP A 63 1.38 16.09 2.37
C ASP A 63 0.15 16.95 2.71
N SER A 64 0.38 18.07 3.42
CA SER A 64 -0.69 18.93 3.91
C SER A 64 -1.57 19.49 2.79
N VAL A 65 -1.02 19.70 1.59
CA VAL A 65 -1.76 20.22 0.45
C VAL A 65 -2.65 19.13 -0.13
N ALA A 66 -2.12 17.94 -0.41
CA ALA A 66 -2.91 16.82 -0.92
C ALA A 66 -4.02 16.37 0.04
N LYS A 67 -3.81 16.49 1.36
CA LYS A 67 -4.87 16.25 2.36
C LYS A 67 -6.06 17.19 2.19
N GLY A 68 -5.85 18.42 1.73
CA GLY A 68 -6.91 19.38 1.47
C GLY A 68 -7.70 19.12 0.18
N TRP A 69 -7.25 18.20 -0.68
CA TRP A 69 -7.89 17.93 -1.97
C TRP A 69 -9.20 17.13 -1.81
N PRO A 70 -10.12 17.21 -2.79
CA PRO A 70 -11.32 16.37 -2.83
C PRO A 70 -10.94 14.88 -2.94
N PRO A 71 -11.83 13.96 -2.50
CA PRO A 71 -11.51 12.53 -2.34
C PRO A 71 -10.88 11.86 -3.56
N CYS A 72 -11.42 12.09 -4.76
CA CYS A 72 -10.88 11.51 -5.99
C CYS A 72 -9.44 11.97 -6.28
N LEU A 73 -9.13 13.25 -6.08
CA LEU A 73 -7.78 13.78 -6.27
C LEU A 73 -6.82 13.27 -5.18
N ARG A 74 -7.31 13.11 -3.95
CA ARG A 74 -6.55 12.54 -2.85
C ARG A 74 -6.19 11.07 -3.11
N ALA A 75 -7.11 10.28 -3.66
CA ALA A 75 -6.85 8.91 -4.10
C ALA A 75 -5.78 8.84 -5.21
N ILE A 76 -5.78 9.79 -6.14
CA ILE A 76 -4.73 9.91 -7.17
C ILE A 76 -3.38 10.26 -6.53
N ALA A 77 -3.35 11.22 -5.61
CA ALA A 77 -2.12 11.60 -4.88
C ALA A 77 -1.54 10.44 -4.07
N ALA A 78 -2.40 9.67 -3.40
CA ALA A 78 -2.05 8.44 -2.69
C ALA A 78 -1.46 7.39 -3.63
N THR A 79 -2.12 7.15 -4.76
CA THR A 79 -1.64 6.21 -5.77
C THR A 79 -0.27 6.61 -6.29
N ALA A 80 -0.10 7.86 -6.73
CA ALA A 80 1.19 8.36 -7.22
C ALA A 80 2.30 8.26 -6.16
N SER A 81 1.99 8.54 -4.90
CA SER A 81 2.94 8.43 -3.79
C SER A 81 3.38 7.00 -3.54
N LEU A 82 2.43 6.05 -3.51
CA LEU A 82 2.72 4.65 -3.23
C LEU A 82 3.32 3.91 -4.42
N VAL A 83 3.03 4.34 -5.66
CA VAL A 83 3.72 3.85 -6.87
C VAL A 83 5.22 4.11 -6.76
N LYS A 84 5.63 5.32 -6.35
CA LYS A 84 7.04 5.65 -6.14
C LYS A 84 7.71 4.82 -5.05
N GLU A 85 6.98 4.46 -3.99
CA GLU A 85 7.50 3.59 -2.94
C GLU A 85 7.58 2.13 -3.40
N ALA A 86 6.57 1.66 -4.14
CA ALA A 86 6.52 0.31 -4.71
C ALA A 86 7.64 0.09 -5.74
N ASP A 87 8.01 1.12 -6.50
CA ASP A 87 9.04 1.03 -7.54
C ASP A 87 10.41 0.61 -7.00
N LYS A 88 10.68 0.88 -5.71
CA LYS A 88 11.87 0.41 -5.00
C LYS A 88 11.96 -1.11 -4.91
N PHE A 89 10.84 -1.82 -5.05
CA PHE A 89 10.74 -3.27 -4.96
C PHE A 89 10.56 -3.96 -6.33
N THR A 90 10.14 -3.22 -7.35
CA THR A 90 9.78 -3.80 -8.66
C THR A 90 10.98 -3.94 -9.60
N PHE A 91 12.14 -3.35 -9.28
CA PHE A 91 13.33 -3.37 -10.14
C PHE A 91 13.06 -2.88 -11.58
N GLY A 92 12.17 -1.90 -11.74
CA GLY A 92 11.77 -1.37 -13.05
C GLY A 92 10.83 -2.26 -13.87
N GLN A 93 10.27 -3.31 -13.27
CA GLN A 93 9.29 -4.19 -13.91
C GLN A 93 7.90 -3.53 -14.00
N THR A 94 7.09 -4.04 -14.94
CA THR A 94 5.71 -3.60 -15.11
C THR A 94 4.89 -3.88 -13.86
N MET A 95 4.20 -2.83 -13.40
CA MET A 95 3.29 -2.88 -12.27
C MET A 95 1.89 -2.43 -12.69
N TYR A 96 0.88 -3.19 -12.30
CA TYR A 96 -0.52 -2.84 -12.48
C TYR A 96 -1.07 -2.23 -11.19
N THR A 97 -1.67 -1.05 -11.28
CA THR A 97 -2.27 -0.36 -10.14
C THR A 97 -3.78 -0.54 -10.17
N THR A 98 -4.34 -1.09 -9.10
CA THR A 98 -5.79 -1.12 -8.88
C THR A 98 -6.11 -0.18 -7.73
N GLY A 99 -6.76 0.95 -8.05
CA GLY A 99 -7.33 1.83 -7.04
C GLY A 99 -8.61 1.21 -6.48
N LEU A 100 -8.66 1.00 -5.17
CA LEU A 100 -9.92 0.71 -4.48
C LEU A 100 -10.68 2.04 -4.33
N LEU A 101 -11.39 2.44 -5.38
CA LEU A 101 -12.33 3.54 -5.33
C LEU A 101 -13.42 3.17 -4.32
N GLN A 102 -13.43 3.85 -3.17
CA GLN A 102 -14.60 3.84 -2.31
C GLN A 102 -15.66 4.76 -2.95
N PRO A 103 -16.95 4.35 -2.95
CA PRO A 103 -18.05 5.17 -3.43
C PRO A 103 -18.24 6.45 -2.59
#